data_AF-A0A8T0RS19-F1
#
_entry.id   AF-A0A8T0RS19-F1
#
_cell.length_a   1.000
_cell.length_b   1.000
_cell.length_c   1.000
_cell.angle_alpha   90.00
_cell.angle_beta   90.00
_cell.angle_gamma   90.00
#
_symmetry.space_group_name_H-M   'P 1'
#
loop_
_entity.id
_entity.type
_entity.pdbx_description
1 polymer ?
#
loop_
_entity_poly.entity_id
_entity_poly.type
_entity_poly.pdbx_seq_one_letter_code
_entity_poly.pdbx_strand_id
1 'polypeptide(L)'
;MYKFASHLSLSKWELDALLYRVQDVGKSKAEVAAKRVMERVSGVNIEPHFCRIEDKEIEFYSQFHIIVLGLDSIEARSYINSVACGFLEYDSNDNPLEETVKPMVDGGTEGFKGHARVIIPGTTPCFECNIWLFPPQVKFPLCTLAETPRTAAHCIEYAHLIKWDEIHPGKPFDADDAEHMQWIYSEALKRAELFGISGVTYSLTQGVVKNIIPAIASTNAIISAACALEAFKLFSGCSKNVSNYLTYNGLEGTHIKVTEFVRDKDCLVCGPGTLIELDTSSTLAEFIKMLEEHPKLRISKASVTHEGNNLYMQSPEVLEQMTRPNLSVPMFELLKEAPYTTVHATGMAENNGKKVSSLRKLRVAFKGTEASKMDISESS
;
A
#
# COMPACT_ATOMS: atom_id res chain seq x y z
N MET A 1 13.60 4.52 -4.27
CA MET A 1 13.76 3.22 -3.61
C MET A 1 13.02 2.19 -4.45
N TYR A 2 13.70 1.28 -5.15
CA TYR A 2 13.02 0.25 -5.95
C TYR A 2 12.70 -0.95 -5.06
N LYS A 3 11.40 -1.25 -4.88
CA LYS A 3 10.98 -2.47 -4.16
C LYS A 3 11.30 -3.67 -5.03
N PHE A 4 12.22 -4.51 -4.59
CA PHE A 4 12.35 -5.87 -5.10
C PHE A 4 12.35 -6.86 -3.94
N ALA A 5 11.20 -7.03 -3.28
CA ALA A 5 11.04 -7.88 -2.11
C ALA A 5 10.89 -9.39 -2.45
N SER A 6 11.52 -9.88 -3.52
CA SER A 6 11.50 -11.32 -3.85
C SER A 6 12.87 -11.79 -4.32
N HIS A 7 13.22 -13.03 -3.98
CA HIS A 7 14.30 -13.75 -4.65
C HIS A 7 14.04 -13.78 -6.17
N LEU A 8 15.11 -13.83 -6.96
CA LEU A 8 15.01 -14.02 -8.41
C LEU A 8 14.42 -15.39 -8.72
N SER A 9 13.24 -15.42 -9.35
CA SER A 9 12.54 -16.62 -9.80
C SER A 9 12.71 -16.84 -11.30
N LEU A 10 12.71 -18.11 -11.72
CA LEU A 10 12.79 -18.52 -13.13
C LEU A 10 11.59 -18.09 -13.98
N SER A 11 10.51 -17.58 -13.39
CA SER A 11 9.34 -17.06 -14.10
C SER A 11 9.42 -15.56 -14.41
N LYS A 12 10.37 -14.81 -13.81
CA LYS A 12 10.47 -13.35 -13.92
C LYS A 12 11.70 -12.87 -14.71
N TRP A 13 12.58 -13.76 -15.16
CA TRP A 13 13.86 -13.36 -15.77
C TRP A 13 13.73 -12.75 -17.18
N GLU A 14 12.74 -13.14 -17.99
CA GLU A 14 12.61 -12.63 -19.38
C GLU A 14 12.28 -11.13 -19.42
N LEU A 15 11.52 -10.66 -18.42
CA LEU A 15 11.13 -9.26 -18.28
C LEU A 15 12.21 -8.38 -17.65
N ASP A 16 12.94 -8.94 -16.68
CA ASP A 16 13.99 -8.21 -15.98
C ASP A 16 15.40 -8.52 -16.54
N ALA A 17 15.47 -9.13 -17.73
CA ALA A 17 16.69 -9.57 -18.41
C ALA A 17 17.68 -8.44 -18.68
N LEU A 18 17.29 -7.17 -18.51
CA LEU A 18 18.22 -6.05 -18.61
C LEU A 18 19.23 -6.04 -17.44
N LEU A 19 18.77 -6.28 -16.22
CA LEU A 19 19.61 -6.20 -15.01
C LEU A 19 20.05 -7.58 -14.49
N TYR A 20 19.23 -8.61 -14.65
CA TYR A 20 19.52 -9.92 -14.05
C TYR A 20 19.97 -10.94 -15.10
N ARG A 21 20.76 -11.92 -14.65
CA ARG A 21 21.25 -13.05 -15.46
C ARG A 21 20.86 -14.36 -14.79
N VAL A 22 20.94 -15.47 -15.51
CA VAL A 22 20.64 -16.82 -14.98
C VAL A 22 21.44 -17.13 -13.71
N GLN A 23 22.71 -16.71 -13.67
CA GLN A 23 23.59 -16.85 -12.49
C GLN A 23 23.15 -16.04 -11.25
N ASP A 24 22.18 -15.14 -11.39
CA ASP A 24 21.67 -14.31 -10.30
C ASP A 24 20.41 -14.90 -9.67
N VAL A 25 19.87 -16.00 -10.20
CA VAL A 25 18.72 -16.73 -9.62
C VAL A 25 19.01 -17.09 -8.16
N GLY A 26 18.03 -16.84 -7.28
CA GLY A 26 18.15 -17.01 -5.83
C GLY A 26 18.79 -15.84 -5.07
N LYS A 27 19.48 -14.90 -5.73
CA LYS A 27 20.09 -13.73 -5.06
C LYS A 27 19.07 -12.63 -4.78
N SER A 28 19.45 -11.69 -3.92
CA SER A 28 18.69 -10.46 -3.65
C SER A 28 18.62 -9.59 -4.91
N LYS A 29 17.40 -9.29 -5.34
CA LYS A 29 17.15 -8.40 -6.48
C LYS A 29 17.68 -6.98 -6.24
N ALA A 30 17.49 -6.44 -5.03
CA ALA A 30 17.92 -5.08 -4.70
C ALA A 30 19.45 -4.95 -4.82
N GLU A 31 20.21 -5.90 -4.27
CA GLU A 31 21.67 -5.90 -4.31
C GLU A 31 22.21 -6.09 -5.73
N VAL A 32 21.65 -7.05 -6.48
CA VAL A 32 22.07 -7.30 -7.86
C VAL A 32 21.75 -6.08 -8.74
N ALA A 33 20.57 -5.47 -8.61
CA ALA A 33 20.20 -4.28 -9.37
C ALA A 33 21.15 -3.11 -9.08
N ALA A 34 21.39 -2.80 -7.80
CA ALA A 34 22.30 -1.72 -7.40
C ALA A 34 23.71 -1.93 -7.97
N LYS A 35 24.27 -3.13 -7.79
CA LYS A 35 25.58 -3.50 -8.31
C LYS A 35 25.67 -3.28 -9.83
N ARG A 36 24.71 -3.79 -10.59
CA ARG A 36 24.71 -3.72 -12.06
C ARG A 36 24.60 -2.30 -12.59
N VAL A 37 23.81 -1.45 -11.95
CA VAL A 37 23.70 -0.04 -12.34
C VAL A 37 24.99 0.71 -12.03
N MET A 38 25.58 0.50 -10.85
CA MET A 38 26.85 1.14 -10.48
C MET A 38 28.04 0.68 -11.34
N GLU A 39 28.05 -0.59 -11.80
CA GLU A 39 29.04 -1.08 -12.77
C GLU A 39 28.90 -0.40 -14.16
N ARG A 40 27.69 0.03 -14.52
CA ARG A 40 27.35 0.55 -15.84
C ARG A 40 27.42 2.07 -15.94
N VAL A 41 27.07 2.78 -14.86
CA VAL A 41 26.95 4.24 -14.83
C VAL A 41 27.90 4.82 -13.78
N SER A 42 28.92 5.54 -14.23
CA SER A 42 29.90 6.19 -13.37
C SER A 42 29.29 7.35 -12.58
N GLY A 43 29.67 7.48 -11.30
CA GLY A 43 29.25 8.60 -10.45
C GLY A 43 27.90 8.40 -9.74
N VAL A 44 27.25 7.25 -9.93
CA VAL A 44 26.01 6.88 -9.25
C VAL A 44 26.32 6.09 -8.00
N ASN A 45 25.71 6.47 -6.87
CA ASN A 45 25.75 5.73 -5.61
C ASN A 45 24.35 5.18 -5.29
N ILE A 46 24.22 3.86 -5.16
CA ILE A 46 22.95 3.20 -4.83
C ILE A 46 23.15 2.34 -3.59
N GLU A 47 22.39 2.64 -2.54
CA GLU A 47 22.29 1.80 -1.35
C GLU A 47 21.11 0.82 -1.50
N PRO A 48 21.37 -0.49 -1.65
CA PRO A 48 20.32 -1.50 -1.75
C PRO A 48 19.76 -1.85 -0.35
N HIS A 49 18.44 -2.07 -0.28
CA HIS A 49 17.80 -2.62 0.91
C HIS A 49 17.03 -3.89 0.55
N PHE A 50 17.46 -5.02 1.09
CA PHE A 50 16.77 -6.31 0.95
C PHE A 50 15.84 -6.55 2.14
N CYS A 51 14.71 -5.86 2.13
CA CYS A 51 13.66 -5.99 3.14
C CYS A 51 12.31 -5.63 2.54
N ARG A 52 11.23 -5.87 3.27
CA ARG A 52 9.93 -5.31 2.92
C ARG A 52 9.91 -3.81 3.29
N ILE A 53 9.01 -3.06 2.67
CA ILE A 53 8.87 -1.62 2.97
C ILE A 53 8.28 -1.42 4.37
N GLU A 54 7.47 -2.38 4.81
CA GLU A 54 6.83 -2.41 6.11
C GLU A 54 7.81 -2.71 7.26
N ASP A 55 8.99 -3.26 6.95
CA ASP A 55 10.02 -3.59 7.95
C ASP A 55 10.89 -2.38 8.33
N LYS A 56 10.79 -1.27 7.59
CA LYS A 56 11.53 -0.04 7.85
C LYS A 56 10.73 0.86 8.79
N GLU A 57 11.42 1.47 9.75
CA GLU A 57 10.81 2.49 10.60
C GLU A 57 10.36 3.69 9.77
N ILE A 58 9.36 4.42 10.27
CA ILE A 58 8.75 5.52 9.52
C ILE A 58 9.81 6.59 9.25
N GLU A 59 10.63 6.91 10.24
CA GLU A 59 11.72 7.90 10.21
C GLU A 59 12.72 7.63 9.09
N PHE A 60 12.92 6.37 8.69
CA PHE A 60 13.74 6.05 7.52
C PHE A 60 13.23 6.76 6.27
N TYR A 61 11.92 6.89 6.08
CA TYR A 61 11.34 7.55 4.90
C TYR A 61 11.47 9.08 4.94
N SER A 62 11.68 9.66 6.12
CA SER A 62 11.82 11.12 6.30
C SER A 62 13.07 11.69 5.62
N GLN A 63 14.11 10.87 5.43
CA GLN A 63 15.37 11.28 4.83
C GLN A 63 15.30 11.53 3.32
N PHE A 64 14.24 11.04 2.65
CA PHE A 64 14.12 11.16 1.20
C PHE A 64 13.37 12.43 0.80
N HIS A 65 13.81 13.04 -0.31
CA HIS A 65 13.15 14.20 -0.92
C HIS A 65 12.01 13.78 -1.85
N ILE A 66 12.18 12.68 -2.60
CA ILE A 66 11.19 12.17 -3.56
C ILE A 66 11.15 10.64 -3.44
N ILE A 67 9.96 10.06 -3.47
CA ILE A 67 9.76 8.62 -3.41
C ILE A 67 9.17 8.13 -4.74
N VAL A 68 9.92 7.32 -5.48
CA VAL A 68 9.45 6.69 -6.73
C VAL A 68 9.01 5.24 -6.46
N LEU A 69 7.80 4.89 -6.88
CA LEU A 69 7.12 3.63 -6.59
C LEU A 69 6.94 2.80 -7.87
N GLY A 70 7.45 1.57 -7.84
CA GLY A 70 7.21 0.52 -8.84
C GLY A 70 6.69 -0.74 -8.16
N LEU A 71 5.61 -0.59 -7.40
CA LEU A 71 5.05 -1.64 -6.53
C LEU A 71 4.12 -2.57 -7.31
N ASP A 72 3.91 -3.79 -6.82
CA ASP A 72 3.08 -4.81 -7.46
C ASP A 72 1.73 -5.03 -6.77
N SER A 73 1.55 -4.49 -5.55
CA SER A 73 0.31 -4.66 -4.78
C SER A 73 -0.35 -3.33 -4.41
N ILE A 74 -1.66 -3.37 -4.19
CA ILE A 74 -2.44 -2.21 -3.73
C ILE A 74 -2.09 -1.92 -2.27
N GLU A 75 -1.91 -2.96 -1.46
CA GLU A 75 -1.61 -2.88 -0.03
C GLU A 75 -0.28 -2.16 0.21
N ALA A 76 0.75 -2.47 -0.59
CA ALA A 76 2.05 -1.82 -0.47
C ALA A 76 1.97 -0.34 -0.89
N ARG A 77 1.15 -0.02 -1.90
CA ARG A 77 0.89 1.38 -2.32
C ARG A 77 0.12 2.14 -1.24
N SER A 78 -0.90 1.55 -0.64
CA SER A 78 -1.64 2.14 0.49
C SER A 78 -0.73 2.37 1.70
N TYR A 79 0.16 1.43 2.02
CA TYR A 79 1.12 1.56 3.11
C TYR A 79 2.04 2.76 2.90
N ILE A 80 2.78 2.80 1.78
CA ILE A 80 3.74 3.89 1.55
C ILE A 80 3.03 5.25 1.37
N ASN A 81 1.81 5.26 0.83
CA ASN A 81 0.98 6.46 0.79
C ASN A 81 0.64 6.96 2.18
N SER A 82 0.28 6.05 3.08
CA SER A 82 -0.03 6.39 4.48
C SER A 82 1.21 6.93 5.19
N VAL A 83 2.38 6.35 4.97
CA VAL A 83 3.67 6.84 5.50
C VAL A 83 3.98 8.25 4.98
N ALA A 84 3.92 8.47 3.66
CA ALA A 84 4.21 9.77 3.05
C ALA A 84 3.21 10.86 3.49
N CYS A 85 1.92 10.52 3.62
CA CYS A 85 0.91 11.43 4.15
C CYS A 85 1.03 11.63 5.67
N GLY A 86 1.63 10.68 6.39
CA GLY A 86 1.86 10.78 7.84
C GLY A 86 2.80 11.93 8.20
N PHE A 87 3.79 12.23 7.35
CA PHE A 87 4.68 13.38 7.55
C PHE A 87 4.03 14.73 7.27
N LEU A 88 2.92 14.75 6.53
CA LEU A 88 2.31 15.99 6.06
C LEU A 88 1.69 16.76 7.22
N GLU A 89 2.22 17.94 7.51
CA GLU A 89 1.68 18.89 8.49
C GLU A 89 0.84 19.98 7.83
N TYR A 90 0.05 20.67 8.64
CA TYR A 90 -0.91 21.68 8.20
C TYR A 90 -0.80 22.91 9.09
N ASP A 91 -0.97 24.09 8.48
CA ASP A 91 -1.09 25.34 9.22
C ASP A 91 -2.49 25.49 9.87
N SER A 92 -2.72 26.61 10.56
CA SER A 92 -4.00 26.93 11.20
C SER A 92 -5.16 27.07 10.21
N ASN A 93 -4.86 27.25 8.92
CA ASN A 93 -5.86 27.44 7.86
C ASN A 93 -6.07 26.16 7.03
N ASP A 94 -5.66 25.00 7.55
CA ASP A 94 -5.72 23.71 6.87
C ASP A 94 -4.95 23.67 5.53
N ASN A 95 -3.95 24.54 5.34
CA ASN A 95 -3.03 24.46 4.21
C ASN A 95 -1.84 23.55 4.54
N PRO A 96 -1.41 22.68 3.60
CA PRO A 96 -0.26 21.82 3.81
C PRO A 96 1.04 22.63 3.93
N LEU A 97 1.87 22.29 4.92
CA LEU A 97 3.22 22.86 5.08
C LEU A 97 4.17 22.23 4.06
N GLU A 98 4.63 23.02 3.09
CA GLU A 98 5.41 22.55 1.92
C GLU A 98 6.69 21.79 2.33
N GLU A 99 7.34 22.20 3.41
CA GLU A 99 8.57 21.59 3.94
C GLU A 99 8.37 20.16 4.46
N THR A 100 7.14 19.80 4.81
CA THR A 100 6.79 18.47 5.33
C THR A 100 6.27 17.53 4.25
N VAL A 101 6.00 18.06 3.04
CA VAL A 101 5.49 17.28 1.92
C VAL A 101 6.56 16.31 1.44
N LYS A 102 6.16 15.05 1.25
CA LYS A 102 6.97 14.02 0.58
C LYS A 102 6.37 13.66 -0.77
N PRO A 103 6.81 14.31 -1.87
CA PRO A 103 6.34 13.99 -3.21
C PRO A 103 6.62 12.53 -3.59
N MET A 104 5.64 11.92 -4.24
CA MET A 104 5.74 10.56 -4.76
C MET A 104 5.44 10.50 -6.25
N VAL A 105 6.10 9.58 -6.94
CA VAL A 105 5.77 9.22 -8.32
C VAL A 105 5.52 7.73 -8.38
N ASP A 106 4.35 7.31 -8.80
CA ASP A 106 3.99 5.89 -8.87
C ASP A 106 3.73 5.44 -10.30
N GLY A 107 4.26 4.26 -10.61
CA GLY A 107 3.98 3.53 -11.84
C GLY A 107 3.25 2.22 -11.56
N GLY A 108 2.42 1.82 -12.51
CA GLY A 108 1.84 0.48 -12.57
C GLY A 108 1.66 0.02 -14.01
N THR A 109 1.72 -1.29 -14.20
CA THR A 109 1.69 -1.92 -15.52
C THR A 109 0.92 -3.24 -15.48
N GLU A 110 0.12 -3.49 -16.50
CA GLU A 110 -0.63 -4.72 -16.71
C GLU A 110 -0.75 -4.97 -18.22
N GLY A 111 0.00 -5.94 -18.73
CA GLY A 111 0.08 -6.26 -20.15
C GLY A 111 0.49 -5.06 -20.99
N PHE A 112 -0.40 -4.63 -21.89
CA PHE A 112 -0.23 -3.45 -22.74
C PHE A 112 -0.81 -2.16 -22.14
N LYS A 113 -1.26 -2.19 -20.89
CA LYS A 113 -1.78 -1.01 -20.17
C LYS A 113 -0.83 -0.63 -19.06
N GLY A 114 -0.81 0.66 -18.73
CA GLY A 114 -0.07 1.14 -17.57
C GLY A 114 -0.48 2.55 -17.19
N HIS A 115 0.01 2.99 -16.04
CA HIS A 115 -0.21 4.33 -15.55
C HIS A 115 1.04 4.88 -14.88
N ALA A 116 1.21 6.19 -14.95
CA ALA A 116 2.16 6.95 -14.16
C ALA A 116 1.40 8.08 -13.44
N ARG A 117 1.66 8.28 -12.16
CA ARG A 117 1.00 9.32 -11.38
C ARG A 117 1.97 10.11 -10.52
N VAL A 118 1.69 11.39 -10.38
CA VAL A 118 2.40 12.30 -9.48
C VAL A 118 1.49 12.57 -8.30
N ILE A 119 1.97 12.27 -7.11
CA ILE A 119 1.26 12.47 -5.85
C ILE A 119 2.08 13.44 -5.01
N ILE A 120 1.51 14.62 -4.80
CA ILE A 120 1.92 15.63 -3.84
C ILE A 120 0.89 15.60 -2.71
N PRO A 121 1.19 14.95 -1.57
CA PRO A 121 0.27 14.89 -0.42
C PRO A 121 -0.22 16.28 -0.02
N GLY A 122 -1.52 16.42 0.25
CA GLY A 122 -2.14 17.70 0.61
C GLY A 122 -2.53 18.60 -0.57
N THR A 123 -1.88 18.46 -1.72
CA THR A 123 -2.19 19.26 -2.92
C THR A 123 -2.97 18.47 -3.96
N THR A 124 -2.43 17.33 -4.38
CA THR A 124 -3.05 16.42 -5.37
C THR A 124 -3.76 15.27 -4.65
N PRO A 125 -4.65 14.51 -5.32
CA PRO A 125 -5.23 13.30 -4.74
C PRO A 125 -4.14 12.28 -4.35
N CYS A 126 -4.17 11.83 -3.10
CA CYS A 126 -3.32 10.73 -2.65
C CYS A 126 -3.79 9.39 -3.23
N PHE A 127 -3.07 8.31 -2.94
CA PHE A 127 -3.47 6.96 -3.39
C PHE A 127 -4.90 6.61 -2.97
N GLU A 128 -5.25 6.91 -1.72
CA GLU A 128 -6.54 6.54 -1.14
C GLU A 128 -7.71 7.31 -1.76
N CYS A 129 -7.50 8.56 -2.20
CA CYS A 129 -8.53 9.34 -2.91
C CYS A 129 -9.00 8.64 -4.19
N ASN A 130 -8.12 7.86 -4.82
CA ASN A 130 -8.35 7.20 -6.09
C ASN A 130 -8.28 5.67 -6.00
N ILE A 131 -8.42 5.09 -4.81
CA ILE A 131 -8.35 3.63 -4.62
C ILE A 131 -9.43 2.88 -5.41
N TRP A 132 -10.58 3.53 -5.63
CA TRP A 132 -11.70 3.01 -6.41
C TRP A 132 -11.39 2.80 -7.90
N LEU A 133 -10.30 3.40 -8.43
CA LEU A 133 -9.85 3.14 -9.80
C LEU A 133 -9.31 1.72 -9.97
N PHE A 134 -8.89 1.07 -8.88
CA PHE A 134 -8.41 -0.31 -8.93
C PHE A 134 -9.60 -1.27 -8.96
N PRO A 135 -9.64 -2.21 -9.92
CA PRO A 135 -10.75 -3.15 -10.00
C PRO A 135 -10.78 -4.02 -8.73
N PRO A 136 -11.99 -4.38 -8.24
CA PRO A 136 -12.11 -5.31 -7.13
C PRO A 136 -11.49 -6.65 -7.54
N GLN A 137 -10.72 -7.25 -6.63
CA GLN A 137 -10.20 -8.60 -6.85
C GLN A 137 -11.37 -9.57 -7.06
N VAL A 138 -11.33 -10.32 -8.15
CA VAL A 138 -12.34 -11.33 -8.48
C VAL A 138 -12.27 -12.43 -7.43
N LYS A 139 -13.29 -12.53 -6.58
CA LYS A 139 -13.47 -13.64 -5.64
C LYS A 139 -14.63 -14.49 -6.10
N PHE A 140 -14.39 -15.76 -6.36
CA PHE A 140 -15.45 -16.70 -6.71
C PHE A 140 -16.24 -17.08 -5.44
N PRO A 141 -17.58 -17.06 -5.48
CA PRO A 141 -18.39 -17.54 -4.36
C PRO A 141 -18.11 -19.02 -4.05
N LEU A 142 -18.00 -19.37 -2.76
CA LEU A 142 -17.71 -20.75 -2.34
C LEU A 142 -18.73 -21.77 -2.86
N CYS A 143 -20.03 -21.43 -2.88
CA CYS A 143 -21.07 -22.29 -3.45
C CYS A 143 -20.87 -22.56 -4.96
N THR A 144 -20.37 -21.57 -5.71
CA THR A 144 -20.05 -21.73 -7.13
C THR A 144 -18.83 -22.63 -7.31
N LEU A 145 -17.81 -22.48 -6.46
CA LEU A 145 -16.64 -23.34 -6.49
C LEU A 145 -16.98 -24.78 -6.12
N ALA A 146 -17.77 -25.00 -5.06
CA ALA A 146 -18.06 -26.30 -4.49
C ALA A 146 -19.14 -27.09 -5.26
N GLU A 147 -20.22 -26.44 -5.68
CA GLU A 147 -21.42 -27.13 -6.19
C GLU A 147 -21.64 -26.92 -7.69
N THR A 148 -21.41 -25.71 -8.20
CA THR A 148 -21.81 -25.32 -9.58
C THR A 148 -20.69 -24.62 -10.36
N PRO A 149 -19.54 -25.30 -10.61
CA PRO A 149 -18.49 -24.73 -11.44
C PRO A 149 -18.98 -24.52 -12.88
N ARG A 150 -18.51 -23.45 -13.52
CA ARG A 150 -18.95 -23.04 -14.88
C ARG A 150 -17.80 -22.77 -15.84
N THR A 151 -16.62 -22.50 -15.30
CA THR A 151 -15.42 -22.16 -16.07
C THR A 151 -14.25 -23.01 -15.58
N ALA A 152 -13.23 -23.18 -16.42
CA ALA A 152 -12.00 -23.88 -16.05
C ALA A 152 -11.33 -23.25 -14.81
N ALA A 153 -11.42 -21.92 -14.66
CA ALA A 153 -10.92 -21.20 -13.48
C ALA A 153 -11.62 -21.65 -12.18
N HIS A 154 -12.93 -21.92 -12.21
CA HIS A 154 -13.66 -22.43 -11.02
C HIS A 154 -13.15 -23.82 -10.61
N CYS A 155 -12.83 -24.68 -11.59
CA CYS A 155 -12.29 -26.00 -11.32
C CYS A 155 -10.89 -25.93 -10.68
N ILE A 156 -10.05 -25.01 -11.16
CA ILE A 156 -8.70 -24.77 -10.63
C ILE A 156 -8.78 -24.20 -9.20
N GLU A 157 -9.61 -23.18 -8.97
CA GLU A 157 -9.76 -22.57 -7.64
C GLU A 157 -10.34 -23.54 -6.62
N TYR A 158 -11.27 -24.42 -7.03
CA TYR A 158 -11.73 -25.49 -6.16
C TYR A 158 -10.58 -26.41 -5.73
N ALA A 159 -9.74 -26.83 -6.68
CA ALA A 159 -8.61 -27.70 -6.37
C ALA A 159 -7.62 -27.05 -5.41
N HIS A 160 -7.37 -25.74 -5.59
CA HIS A 160 -6.45 -24.95 -4.78
C HIS A 160 -6.98 -24.60 -3.39
N LEU A 161 -8.20 -24.08 -3.28
CA LEU A 161 -8.72 -23.52 -2.03
C LEU A 161 -9.48 -24.54 -1.17
N ILE A 162 -9.97 -25.63 -1.76
CA ILE A 162 -10.82 -26.61 -1.06
C ILE A 162 -10.13 -27.97 -1.06
N LYS A 163 -9.78 -28.49 -2.24
CA LYS A 163 -9.34 -29.89 -2.36
C LYS A 163 -7.94 -30.14 -1.80
N TRP A 164 -7.05 -29.14 -1.89
CA TRP A 164 -5.70 -29.23 -1.36
C TRP A 164 -5.71 -29.52 0.14
N ASP A 165 -6.41 -28.70 0.91
CA ASP A 165 -6.50 -28.81 2.38
C ASP A 165 -7.24 -30.08 2.84
N GLU A 166 -8.23 -30.56 2.06
CA GLU A 166 -8.90 -31.84 2.31
C GLU A 166 -7.94 -33.04 2.25
N ILE A 167 -7.02 -33.05 1.28
CA ILE A 167 -6.15 -34.20 1.00
C ILE A 167 -4.80 -34.08 1.73
N HIS A 168 -4.32 -32.87 1.96
CA HIS A 168 -3.04 -32.59 2.60
C HIS A 168 -3.21 -31.75 3.88
N PRO A 169 -3.93 -32.25 4.89
CA PRO A 169 -4.17 -31.49 6.11
C PRO A 169 -2.84 -31.14 6.80
N GLY A 170 -2.62 -29.84 7.02
CA GLY A 170 -1.43 -29.32 7.69
C GLY A 170 -0.20 -29.13 6.80
N LYS A 171 -0.25 -29.44 5.49
CA LYS A 171 0.82 -29.12 4.55
C LYS A 171 0.44 -27.85 3.77
N PRO A 172 1.14 -26.72 3.96
CA PRO A 172 0.85 -25.50 3.21
C PRO A 172 1.10 -25.72 1.72
N PHE A 173 0.20 -25.19 0.89
CA PHE A 173 0.40 -25.14 -0.55
C PHE A 173 1.54 -24.18 -0.88
N ASP A 174 2.40 -24.58 -1.82
CA ASP A 174 3.46 -23.75 -2.37
C ASP A 174 3.26 -23.64 -3.87
N ALA A 175 3.00 -22.43 -4.35
CA ALA A 175 2.76 -22.18 -5.77
C ALA A 175 4.05 -22.26 -6.61
N ASP A 176 5.22 -22.12 -5.99
CA ASP A 176 6.50 -22.20 -6.69
C ASP A 176 7.06 -23.64 -6.77
N ASP A 177 6.45 -24.58 -6.04
CA ASP A 177 6.71 -26.00 -6.14
C ASP A 177 6.02 -26.62 -7.37
N ALA A 178 6.80 -27.26 -8.24
CA ALA A 178 6.32 -27.86 -9.48
C ALA A 178 5.39 -29.06 -9.24
N GLU A 179 5.63 -29.87 -8.21
CA GLU A 179 4.81 -31.02 -7.85
C GLU A 179 3.44 -30.56 -7.32
N HIS A 180 3.44 -29.54 -6.46
CA HIS A 180 2.21 -28.93 -5.96
C HIS A 180 1.35 -28.38 -7.12
N MET A 181 1.95 -27.61 -8.02
CA MET A 181 1.26 -27.08 -9.19
C MET A 181 0.73 -28.17 -10.13
N GLN A 182 1.49 -29.26 -10.32
CA GLN A 182 1.08 -30.39 -11.15
C GLN A 182 -0.10 -31.15 -10.53
N TRP A 183 -0.12 -31.25 -9.20
CA TRP A 183 -1.24 -31.85 -8.48
C TRP A 183 -2.52 -31.04 -8.66
N ILE A 184 -2.45 -29.71 -8.51
CA ILE A 184 -3.60 -28.82 -8.73
C ILE A 184 -4.14 -28.96 -10.16
N TYR A 185 -3.24 -28.98 -11.15
CA TYR A 185 -3.62 -29.16 -12.55
C TYR A 185 -4.36 -30.48 -12.77
N SER A 186 -3.84 -31.58 -12.22
CA SER A 186 -4.42 -32.91 -12.35
C SER A 186 -5.81 -33.00 -11.70
N GLU A 187 -5.98 -32.40 -10.52
CA GLU A 187 -7.26 -32.42 -9.81
C GLU A 187 -8.31 -31.48 -10.45
N ALA A 188 -7.86 -30.34 -10.96
CA ALA A 188 -8.70 -29.43 -11.74
C ALA A 188 -9.22 -30.09 -13.04
N LEU A 189 -8.39 -30.90 -13.71
CA LEU A 189 -8.79 -31.68 -14.89
C LEU A 189 -9.90 -32.67 -14.57
N LYS A 190 -9.74 -33.49 -13.53
CA LYS A 190 -10.77 -34.45 -13.10
C LYS A 190 -12.09 -33.75 -12.80
N ARG A 191 -12.03 -32.62 -12.09
CA ARG A 191 -13.23 -31.82 -11.79
C ARG A 191 -13.85 -31.25 -13.05
N ALA A 192 -13.05 -30.76 -14.00
CA ALA A 192 -13.56 -30.24 -15.25
C ALA A 192 -14.28 -31.32 -16.08
N GLU A 193 -13.72 -32.54 -16.13
CA GLU A 193 -14.36 -33.70 -16.77
C GLU A 193 -15.71 -34.06 -16.14
N LEU A 194 -15.81 -34.06 -14.80
CA LEU A 194 -17.06 -34.35 -14.08
C LEU A 194 -18.20 -33.39 -14.43
N PHE A 195 -17.88 -32.11 -14.68
CA PHE A 195 -18.87 -31.08 -15.00
C PHE A 195 -18.95 -30.76 -16.50
N GLY A 196 -18.25 -31.51 -17.36
CA GLY A 196 -18.23 -31.28 -18.81
C GLY A 196 -17.61 -29.93 -19.22
N ILE A 197 -16.69 -29.39 -18.41
CA ILE A 197 -16.02 -28.11 -18.64
C ILE A 197 -14.70 -28.37 -19.38
N SER A 198 -14.45 -27.63 -20.46
CA SER A 198 -13.20 -27.68 -21.22
C SER A 198 -12.32 -26.46 -20.95
N GLY A 199 -11.05 -26.51 -21.36
CA GLY A 199 -10.12 -25.38 -21.29
C GLY A 199 -9.19 -25.34 -20.07
N VAL A 200 -9.16 -26.39 -19.24
CA VAL A 200 -8.12 -26.52 -18.20
C VAL A 200 -6.78 -26.85 -18.87
N THR A 201 -5.81 -25.96 -18.71
CA THR A 201 -4.44 -26.14 -19.19
C THR A 201 -3.47 -25.81 -18.06
N TYR A 202 -2.25 -26.37 -18.09
CA TYR A 202 -1.26 -26.09 -17.05
C TYR A 202 -0.93 -24.59 -16.94
N SER A 203 -0.85 -23.90 -18.08
CA SER A 203 -0.64 -22.44 -18.12
C SER A 203 -1.80 -21.67 -17.48
N LEU A 204 -3.06 -22.06 -17.75
CA LEU A 204 -4.21 -21.47 -17.07
C LEU A 204 -4.19 -21.76 -15.56
N THR A 205 -3.79 -22.97 -15.15
CA THR A 205 -3.62 -23.32 -13.74
C THR A 205 -2.61 -22.43 -13.04
N GLN A 206 -1.44 -22.22 -13.65
CA GLN A 206 -0.44 -21.27 -13.15
C GLN A 206 -1.01 -19.85 -13.08
N GLY A 207 -1.71 -19.40 -14.12
CA GLY A 207 -2.32 -18.08 -14.19
C GLY A 207 -3.32 -17.81 -13.07
N VAL A 208 -4.23 -18.75 -12.82
CA VAL A 208 -5.27 -18.66 -11.79
C VAL A 208 -4.66 -18.74 -10.39
N VAL A 209 -3.86 -19.78 -10.11
CA VAL A 209 -3.30 -20.02 -8.76
C VAL A 209 -2.35 -18.89 -8.34
N LYS A 210 -1.48 -18.43 -9.24
CA LYS A 210 -0.52 -17.35 -8.94
C LYS A 210 -1.07 -15.96 -9.18
N ASN A 211 -2.33 -15.82 -9.63
CA ASN A 211 -2.90 -14.55 -10.08
C ASN A 211 -1.94 -13.78 -11.03
N ILE A 212 -1.43 -14.47 -12.06
CA ILE A 212 -0.37 -13.91 -12.92
C ILE A 212 -0.91 -12.72 -13.72
N ILE A 213 -0.38 -11.53 -13.44
CA ILE A 213 -0.57 -10.34 -14.26
C ILE A 213 0.43 -10.39 -15.41
N PRO A 214 -0.02 -10.36 -16.68
CA PRO A 214 0.89 -10.29 -17.82
C PRO A 214 1.79 -9.07 -17.71
N ALA A 215 3.08 -9.23 -17.99
CA ALA A 215 4.04 -8.13 -17.95
C ALA A 215 4.80 -8.08 -19.28
N ILE A 216 5.05 -6.86 -19.77
CA ILE A 216 5.68 -6.62 -21.08
C ILE A 216 6.78 -5.57 -20.91
N ALA A 217 7.99 -5.88 -21.37
CA ALA A 217 9.15 -5.01 -21.20
C ALA A 217 8.96 -3.61 -21.81
N SER A 218 8.27 -3.50 -22.95
CA SER A 218 7.98 -2.21 -23.59
C SER A 218 7.04 -1.34 -22.75
N THR A 219 5.97 -1.91 -22.19
CA THR A 219 5.06 -1.20 -21.28
C THR A 219 5.80 -0.72 -20.03
N ASN A 220 6.63 -1.57 -19.43
CA ASN A 220 7.45 -1.20 -18.28
C ASN A 220 8.42 -0.06 -18.61
N ALA A 221 9.04 -0.07 -19.79
CA ALA A 221 9.93 0.98 -20.24
C ALA A 221 9.20 2.33 -20.42
N ILE A 222 8.02 2.33 -21.04
CA ILE A 222 7.20 3.54 -21.25
C ILE A 222 6.81 4.16 -19.90
N ILE A 223 6.26 3.35 -18.99
CA ILE A 223 5.83 3.85 -17.67
C ILE A 223 7.00 4.26 -16.80
N SER A 224 8.09 3.48 -16.77
CA SER A 224 9.30 3.84 -16.01
C SER A 224 9.93 5.13 -16.51
N ALA A 225 9.93 5.36 -17.84
CA ALA A 225 10.40 6.61 -18.43
C ALA A 225 9.53 7.80 -18.01
N ALA A 226 8.19 7.64 -18.03
CA ALA A 226 7.28 8.67 -17.54
C ALA A 226 7.51 8.99 -16.06
N CYS A 227 7.64 7.96 -15.21
CA CYS A 227 7.92 8.15 -13.78
C CYS A 227 9.27 8.83 -13.52
N ALA A 228 10.33 8.41 -14.22
CA ALA A 228 11.66 9.02 -14.08
C ALA A 228 11.67 10.48 -14.54
N LEU A 229 10.95 10.81 -15.61
CA LEU A 229 10.82 12.17 -16.11
C LEU A 229 10.07 13.06 -15.10
N GLU A 230 8.97 12.59 -14.52
CA GLU A 230 8.23 13.36 -13.51
C GLU A 230 9.03 13.55 -12.22
N ALA A 231 9.78 12.53 -11.77
CA ALA A 231 10.69 12.66 -10.64
C ALA A 231 11.80 13.69 -10.91
N PHE A 232 12.35 13.70 -12.14
CA PHE A 232 13.35 14.69 -12.55
C PHE A 232 12.78 16.12 -12.57
N LYS A 233 11.54 16.31 -13.06
CA LYS A 233 10.86 17.60 -13.02
C LYS A 233 10.61 18.08 -11.60
N LEU A 234 10.14 17.20 -10.70
CA LEU A 234 9.93 17.52 -9.28
C LEU A 234 11.25 17.97 -8.62
N PHE A 235 12.35 17.28 -8.91
CA PHE A 235 13.65 17.59 -8.32
C PHE A 235 14.25 18.89 -8.86
N SER A 236 14.20 19.09 -10.18
CA SER A 236 14.92 20.20 -10.84
C SER A 236 14.10 21.48 -10.99
N GLY A 237 12.76 21.39 -10.90
CA GLY A 237 11.87 22.51 -11.23
C GLY A 237 11.93 22.96 -12.70
N CYS A 238 12.55 22.17 -13.59
CA CYS A 238 12.80 22.58 -14.97
C CYS A 238 11.52 22.69 -15.83
N SER A 239 10.42 22.08 -15.40
CA SER A 239 9.15 22.08 -16.12
C SER A 239 8.00 21.78 -15.16
N LYS A 240 6.76 22.04 -15.61
CA LYS A 240 5.56 21.64 -14.88
C LYS A 240 5.38 20.13 -14.93
N ASN A 241 4.93 19.57 -13.82
CA ASN A 241 4.52 18.18 -13.74
C ASN A 241 3.25 17.90 -14.53
N VAL A 242 3.04 16.63 -14.85
CA VAL A 242 1.72 16.15 -15.29
C VAL A 242 0.69 16.40 -14.19
N SER A 243 -0.57 16.71 -14.56
CA SER A 243 -1.61 17.15 -13.61
C SER A 243 -1.74 16.23 -12.40
N ASN A 244 -1.92 14.91 -12.63
CA ASN A 244 -1.67 13.89 -11.61
C ASN A 244 -1.71 12.45 -12.15
N TYR A 245 -2.43 12.16 -13.24
CA TYR A 245 -2.62 10.76 -13.68
C TYR A 245 -2.49 10.61 -15.20
N LEU A 246 -1.43 9.92 -15.62
CA LEU A 246 -1.18 9.54 -17.01
C LEU A 246 -1.52 8.06 -17.18
N THR A 247 -2.33 7.74 -18.19
CA THR A 247 -2.58 6.36 -18.63
C THR A 247 -1.98 6.10 -20.00
N TYR A 248 -1.51 4.88 -20.17
CA TYR A 248 -1.05 4.31 -21.42
C TYR A 248 -1.89 3.08 -21.76
N ASN A 249 -2.33 2.99 -23.01
CA ASN A 249 -2.97 1.81 -23.57
C ASN A 249 -2.37 1.50 -24.95
N GLY A 250 -1.75 0.33 -25.05
CA GLY A 250 -1.07 -0.19 -26.23
C GLY A 250 -1.81 -1.28 -26.99
N LEU A 251 -3.08 -1.57 -26.66
CA LEU A 251 -3.83 -2.68 -27.29
C LEU A 251 -4.17 -2.42 -28.77
N GLU A 252 -4.60 -1.20 -29.08
CA GLU A 252 -4.98 -0.77 -30.43
C GLU A 252 -4.20 0.51 -30.79
N GLY A 253 -2.90 0.37 -31.06
CA GLY A 253 -2.02 1.52 -31.27
C GLY A 253 -1.53 2.17 -29.96
N THR A 254 -1.01 3.39 -30.03
CA THR A 254 -0.43 4.10 -28.89
C THR A 254 -1.35 5.19 -28.39
N HIS A 255 -2.04 4.93 -27.28
CA HIS A 255 -2.90 5.91 -26.63
C HIS A 255 -2.31 6.33 -25.29
N ILE A 256 -2.02 7.62 -25.15
CA ILE A 256 -1.64 8.24 -23.88
C ILE A 256 -2.67 9.29 -23.53
N LYS A 257 -3.24 9.20 -22.33
CA LYS A 257 -4.20 10.18 -21.83
C LYS A 257 -3.76 10.70 -20.48
N VAL A 258 -3.76 12.02 -20.32
CA VAL A 258 -3.61 12.67 -19.03
C VAL A 258 -5.00 13.01 -18.51
N THR A 259 -5.28 12.61 -17.28
CA THR A 259 -6.53 12.90 -16.57
C THR A 259 -6.16 13.57 -15.25
N GLU A 260 -6.91 14.59 -14.88
CA GLU A 260 -6.75 15.31 -13.63
C GLU A 260 -7.84 14.85 -12.66
N PHE A 261 -7.45 14.07 -11.67
CA PHE A 261 -8.33 13.70 -10.56
C PHE A 261 -8.30 14.77 -9.48
N VAL A 262 -9.41 14.95 -8.78
CA VAL A 262 -9.54 15.94 -7.71
C VAL A 262 -9.23 15.28 -6.37
N ARG A 263 -8.49 15.99 -5.51
CA ARG A 263 -8.26 15.57 -4.12
C ARG A 263 -9.59 15.55 -3.37
N ASP A 264 -9.85 14.45 -2.69
CA ASP A 264 -10.94 14.37 -1.72
C ASP A 264 -10.57 15.21 -0.48
N LYS A 265 -11.38 16.24 -0.19
CA LYS A 265 -11.16 17.15 0.94
C LYS A 265 -11.41 16.47 2.29
N ASP A 266 -12.27 15.45 2.32
CA ASP A 266 -12.59 14.66 3.51
C ASP A 266 -11.67 13.43 3.65
N CYS A 267 -10.62 13.32 2.84
CA CYS A 267 -9.72 12.17 2.86
C CYS A 267 -9.08 11.99 4.24
N LEU A 268 -9.32 10.84 4.86
CA LEU A 268 -8.78 10.50 6.19
C LEU A 268 -7.27 10.17 6.20
N VAL A 269 -6.62 10.17 5.03
CA VAL A 269 -5.18 9.87 4.89
C VAL A 269 -4.39 11.13 4.60
N CYS A 270 -4.74 11.85 3.53
CA CYS A 270 -4.05 13.08 3.14
C CYS A 270 -4.82 14.36 3.51
N GLY A 271 -5.75 14.30 4.46
CA GLY A 271 -6.44 15.46 5.02
C GLY A 271 -5.68 16.06 6.22
N PRO A 272 -6.11 17.21 6.75
CA PRO A 272 -5.52 17.83 7.96
C PRO A 272 -5.66 16.97 9.22
N GLY A 273 -6.50 15.94 9.16
CA GLY A 273 -6.77 15.04 10.26
C GLY A 273 -8.11 15.36 10.92
N THR A 274 -8.73 14.32 11.49
CA THR A 274 -10.01 14.49 12.20
C THR A 274 -9.73 15.18 13.53
N LEU A 275 -10.38 16.32 13.79
CA LEU A 275 -10.32 17.02 15.07
C LEU A 275 -11.07 16.21 16.13
N ILE A 276 -10.41 15.97 17.26
CA ILE A 276 -10.97 15.31 18.43
C ILE A 276 -10.73 16.24 19.62
N GLU A 277 -11.83 16.75 20.18
CA GLU A 277 -11.79 17.55 21.39
C GLU A 277 -11.88 16.65 22.62
N LEU A 278 -10.94 16.82 23.54
CA LEU A 278 -10.86 16.08 24.79
C LEU A 278 -10.92 17.03 25.99
N ASP A 279 -11.39 16.52 27.12
CA ASP A 279 -11.19 17.18 28.40
C ASP A 279 -9.77 16.87 28.90
N THR A 280 -9.16 17.76 29.69
CA THR A 280 -7.79 17.55 30.20
C THR A 280 -7.67 16.31 31.09
N SER A 281 -8.79 15.85 31.67
CA SER A 281 -8.89 14.62 32.45
C SER A 281 -9.12 13.36 31.60
N SER A 282 -9.39 13.48 30.30
CA SER A 282 -9.68 12.31 29.45
C SER A 282 -8.46 11.41 29.35
N THR A 283 -8.64 10.13 29.65
CA THR A 283 -7.57 9.13 29.64
C THR A 283 -7.29 8.59 28.24
N LEU A 284 -6.11 7.99 28.03
CA LEU A 284 -5.77 7.34 26.77
C LEU A 284 -6.75 6.19 26.42
N ALA A 285 -7.25 5.46 27.42
CA ALA A 285 -8.27 4.43 27.22
C ALA A 285 -9.60 4.99 26.68
N GLU A 286 -10.06 6.13 27.23
CA GLU A 286 -11.26 6.82 26.76
C GLU A 286 -11.07 7.34 25.33
N PHE A 287 -9.90 7.91 25.02
CA PHE A 287 -9.56 8.34 23.67
C PHE A 287 -9.62 7.16 22.67
N ILE A 288 -9.00 6.02 22.99
CA ILE A 288 -9.04 4.82 22.12
C ILE A 288 -10.49 4.35 21.90
N LYS A 289 -11.32 4.34 22.94
CA LYS A 289 -12.74 4.00 22.82
C LYS A 289 -13.49 4.98 21.90
N MET A 290 -13.20 6.28 21.99
CA MET A 290 -13.76 7.27 21.07
C MET A 290 -13.39 6.99 19.62
N LEU A 291 -12.16 6.53 19.32
CA LEU A 291 -11.76 6.18 17.95
C LEU A 291 -12.55 4.99 17.38
N GLU A 292 -12.91 4.03 18.23
CA GLU A 292 -13.70 2.86 17.86
C GLU A 292 -15.16 3.26 17.57
N GLU A 293 -15.72 4.17 18.36
CA GLU A 293 -17.11 4.63 18.24
C GLU A 293 -17.31 5.76 17.20
N HIS A 294 -16.23 6.46 16.82
CA HIS A 294 -16.32 7.64 15.96
C HIS A 294 -16.86 7.30 14.56
N PRO A 295 -17.90 8.01 14.05
CA PRO A 295 -18.66 7.61 12.87
C PRO A 295 -17.81 7.52 11.59
N LYS A 296 -16.79 8.39 11.45
CA LYS A 296 -15.87 8.40 10.29
C LYS A 296 -14.65 7.49 10.47
N LEU A 297 -14.20 7.21 11.70
CA LEU A 297 -12.89 6.57 11.93
C LEU A 297 -13.03 5.06 12.15
N ARG A 298 -13.94 4.65 13.06
CA ARG A 298 -14.25 3.25 13.39
C ARG A 298 -13.01 2.35 13.49
N ILE A 299 -11.99 2.82 14.20
CA ILE A 299 -10.71 2.13 14.32
C ILE A 299 -10.77 1.18 15.51
N SER A 300 -10.77 -0.12 15.24
CA SER A 300 -10.66 -1.15 16.27
C SER A 300 -9.20 -1.52 16.53
N LYS A 301 -8.88 -1.97 17.76
CA LYS A 301 -7.51 -2.38 18.15
C LYS A 301 -6.45 -1.30 17.88
N ALA A 302 -6.75 -0.06 18.26
CA ALA A 302 -5.90 1.08 17.95
C ALA A 302 -4.59 1.06 18.77
N SER A 303 -3.48 1.37 18.11
CA SER A 303 -2.20 1.78 18.70
C SER A 303 -2.01 3.27 18.42
N VAL A 304 -1.51 4.02 19.39
CA VAL A 304 -1.41 5.48 19.34
C VAL A 304 0.04 5.89 19.53
N THR A 305 0.52 6.77 18.65
CA THR A 305 1.88 7.31 18.65
C THR A 305 1.86 8.83 18.54
N HIS A 306 2.83 9.49 19.18
CA HIS A 306 3.02 10.95 19.17
C HIS A 306 4.51 11.26 19.14
N GLU A 307 4.96 12.07 18.16
CA GLU A 307 6.37 12.45 18.00
C GLU A 307 7.36 11.26 18.03
N GLY A 308 7.01 10.15 17.38
CA GLY A 308 7.81 8.92 17.38
C GLY A 308 7.77 8.12 18.69
N ASN A 309 7.09 8.62 19.73
CA ASN A 309 6.88 7.88 20.97
C ASN A 309 5.60 7.06 20.93
N ASN A 310 5.71 5.82 21.39
CA ASN A 310 4.59 4.89 21.50
C ASN A 310 3.78 5.20 22.77
N LEU A 311 2.67 5.92 22.63
CA LEU A 311 1.75 6.18 23.75
C LEU A 311 1.06 4.88 24.18
N TYR A 312 0.59 4.10 23.21
CA TYR A 312 0.07 2.76 23.41
C TYR A 312 0.24 1.89 22.17
N MET A 313 0.70 0.66 22.34
CA MET A 313 0.87 -0.31 21.26
C MET A 313 0.08 -1.57 21.53
N GLN A 314 -0.79 -1.97 20.62
CA GLN A 314 -1.59 -3.18 20.77
C GLN A 314 -0.77 -4.46 20.49
N SER A 315 0.34 -4.33 19.75
CA SER A 315 1.22 -5.41 19.31
C SER A 315 2.60 -4.84 18.97
N PRO A 316 3.69 -5.60 19.12
CA PRO A 316 3.80 -6.92 19.75
C PRO A 316 3.58 -6.90 21.27
N GLU A 317 3.32 -8.07 21.88
CA GLU A 317 2.93 -8.22 23.29
C GLU A 317 3.90 -7.54 24.28
N VAL A 318 5.20 -7.53 23.96
CA VAL A 318 6.21 -6.84 24.77
C VAL A 318 5.92 -5.33 24.84
N LEU A 319 5.65 -4.69 23.69
CA LEU A 319 5.33 -3.26 23.66
C LEU A 319 3.95 -2.97 24.27
N GLU A 320 3.01 -3.89 24.13
CA GLU A 320 1.71 -3.77 24.79
C GLU A 320 1.86 -3.76 26.30
N GLN A 321 2.61 -4.70 26.88
CA GLN A 321 2.85 -4.73 28.33
C GLN A 321 3.59 -3.48 28.82
N MET A 322 4.55 -2.98 28.03
CA MET A 322 5.31 -1.77 28.37
C MET A 322 4.46 -0.50 28.33
N THR A 323 3.51 -0.40 27.39
CA THR A 323 2.69 0.81 27.18
C THR A 323 1.31 0.74 27.83
N ARG A 324 0.86 -0.44 28.27
CA ARG A 324 -0.41 -0.64 28.99
C ARG A 324 -0.61 0.31 30.18
N PRO A 325 0.40 0.61 31.02
CA PRO A 325 0.22 1.55 32.14
C PRO A 325 -0.24 2.95 31.70
N ASN A 326 0.08 3.36 30.46
CA ASN A 326 -0.32 4.66 29.92
C ASN A 326 -1.83 4.77 29.68
N LEU A 327 -2.56 3.65 29.60
CA LEU A 327 -4.01 3.65 29.32
C LEU A 327 -4.81 4.43 30.36
N SER A 328 -4.38 4.43 31.63
CA SER A 328 -5.03 5.17 32.72
C SER A 328 -4.52 6.60 32.89
N VAL A 329 -3.49 7.00 32.14
CA VAL A 329 -2.91 8.34 32.25
C VAL A 329 -3.73 9.32 31.40
N PRO A 330 -3.99 10.56 31.88
CA PRO A 330 -4.62 11.59 31.09
C PRO A 330 -3.84 11.87 29.79
N MET A 331 -4.56 11.97 28.67
CA MET A 331 -3.95 12.31 27.38
C MET A 331 -3.19 13.63 27.43
N PHE A 332 -3.68 14.61 28.20
CA PHE A 332 -3.02 15.92 28.33
C PHE A 332 -1.60 15.78 28.91
N GLU A 333 -1.40 14.90 29.89
CA GLU A 333 -0.10 14.64 30.50
C GLU A 333 0.82 13.87 29.52
N LEU A 334 0.30 12.82 28.87
CA LEU A 334 1.05 12.04 27.87
C LEU A 334 1.51 12.88 26.67
N LEU A 335 0.74 13.90 26.32
CA LEU A 335 1.04 14.84 25.24
C LEU A 335 1.82 16.07 25.72
N LYS A 336 2.49 15.97 26.88
CA LYS A 336 3.36 17.01 27.45
C LYS A 336 2.65 18.36 27.65
N GLU A 337 1.38 18.31 28.05
CA GLU A 337 0.52 19.48 28.30
C GLU A 337 0.33 20.40 27.08
N ALA A 338 0.53 19.86 25.87
CA ALA A 338 0.28 20.59 24.64
C ALA A 338 -1.24 20.83 24.49
N PRO A 339 -1.69 22.10 24.35
CA PRO A 339 -3.12 22.42 24.21
C PRO A 339 -3.70 21.91 22.89
N TYR A 340 -2.84 21.74 21.89
CA TYR A 340 -3.15 21.24 20.57
C TYR A 340 -1.96 20.44 20.04
N THR A 341 -2.20 19.25 19.51
CA THR A 341 -1.15 18.44 18.88
C THR A 341 -1.72 17.44 17.89
N THR A 342 -0.87 16.86 17.05
CA THR A 342 -1.21 15.77 16.14
C THR A 342 -0.81 14.43 16.76
N VAL A 343 -1.72 13.47 16.75
CA VAL A 343 -1.44 12.07 17.11
C VAL A 343 -1.73 11.15 15.93
N HIS A 344 -1.00 10.04 15.85
CA HIS A 344 -1.18 9.03 14.84
C HIS A 344 -1.77 7.79 15.47
N ALA A 345 -2.94 7.37 14.96
CA ALA A 345 -3.59 6.14 15.37
C ALA A 345 -3.46 5.09 14.26
N THR A 346 -2.91 3.92 14.58
CA THR A 346 -2.91 2.75 13.71
C THR A 346 -3.87 1.70 14.24
N GLY A 347 -4.67 1.10 13.39
CA GLY A 347 -5.59 0.03 13.82
C GLY A 347 -6.39 -0.54 12.67
N MET A 348 -7.33 -1.42 13.00
CA MET A 348 -8.17 -2.10 12.01
C MET A 348 -9.45 -1.29 11.79
N ALA A 349 -9.58 -0.68 10.60
CA ALA A 349 -10.81 -0.04 10.17
C ALA A 349 -11.61 -0.98 9.25
N GLU A 350 -12.93 -0.87 9.30
CA GLU A 350 -13.82 -1.60 8.40
C GLU A 350 -14.12 -0.76 7.15
N ASN A 351 -13.69 -1.23 5.99
CA ASN A 351 -13.99 -0.61 4.71
C ASN A 351 -14.68 -1.66 3.81
N ASN A 352 -15.94 -1.43 3.45
CA ASN A 352 -16.76 -2.33 2.63
C ASN A 352 -16.74 -3.81 3.10
N GLY A 353 -16.87 -4.03 4.41
CA GLY A 353 -16.91 -5.38 5.02
C GLY A 353 -15.57 -6.10 5.11
N LYS A 354 -14.45 -5.44 4.77
CA LYS A 354 -13.09 -5.95 5.03
C LYS A 354 -12.42 -5.12 6.12
N LYS A 355 -11.78 -5.81 7.08
CA LYS A 355 -10.90 -5.18 8.06
C LYS A 355 -9.54 -4.92 7.42
N VAL A 356 -9.15 -3.66 7.32
CA VAL A 356 -7.87 -3.25 6.73
C VAL A 356 -7.09 -2.47 7.78
N SER A 357 -5.77 -2.69 7.82
CA SER A 357 -4.88 -1.85 8.63
C SER A 357 -4.93 -0.42 8.11
N SER A 358 -5.18 0.51 9.01
CA SER A 358 -5.37 1.93 8.72
C SER A 358 -4.47 2.74 9.65
N LEU A 359 -3.78 3.71 9.06
CA LEU A 359 -3.10 4.78 9.77
C LEU A 359 -3.94 6.06 9.60
N ARG A 360 -4.28 6.72 10.70
CA ARG A 360 -5.08 7.94 10.73
C ARG A 360 -4.33 9.03 11.47
N LYS A 361 -4.27 10.21 10.84
CA LYS A 361 -3.82 11.45 11.46
C LYS A 361 -4.99 12.10 12.20
N LEU A 362 -4.81 12.41 13.47
CA LEU A 362 -5.83 12.97 14.35
C LEU A 362 -5.29 14.25 14.98
N ARG A 363 -6.11 15.30 15.00
CA ARG A 363 -5.79 16.56 15.67
C ARG A 363 -6.46 16.52 17.03
N VAL A 364 -5.68 16.55 18.10
CA VAL A 364 -6.22 16.52 19.47
C VAL A 364 -6.14 17.92 20.04
N ALA A 365 -7.28 18.43 20.49
CA ALA A 365 -7.40 19.72 21.16
C ALA A 365 -8.03 19.53 22.55
N PHE A 366 -7.53 20.25 23.55
CA PHE A 366 -8.06 20.17 24.91
C PHE A 366 -8.97 21.35 25.24
N LYS A 367 -10.19 21.06 25.69
CA LYS A 367 -11.18 22.06 26.07
C LYS A 367 -10.67 22.93 27.23
N GLY A 368 -10.90 24.25 27.14
CA GLY A 368 -10.54 25.20 28.18
C GLY A 368 -9.10 25.72 28.14
N THR A 369 -8.29 25.30 27.17
CA THR A 369 -6.97 25.88 26.87
C THR A 369 -7.07 26.93 25.75
N GLU A 370 -6.14 27.89 25.65
CA GLU A 370 -6.25 29.04 24.71
C GLU A 370 -6.40 28.62 23.23
N ALA A 371 -6.00 27.40 22.86
CA ALA A 371 -6.18 26.83 21.52
C ALA A 371 -7.66 26.58 21.14
N SER A 372 -8.53 26.30 22.12
CA SER A 372 -9.99 26.10 21.89
C SER A 372 -10.72 27.35 21.40
N LYS A 373 -10.06 28.52 21.39
CA LYS A 373 -10.63 29.79 20.92
C LYS A 373 -10.26 30.15 19.47
N MET A 374 -9.21 29.55 18.88
CA MET A 374 -8.77 29.92 17.53
C MET A 374 -9.64 29.27 16.43
N ASP A 375 -10.14 28.05 16.62
CA ASP A 375 -10.97 27.37 15.61
C ASP A 375 -12.45 27.74 15.66
N ILE A 376 -12.97 28.20 16.82
CA ILE A 376 -14.40 28.54 16.97
C ILE A 376 -14.74 29.91 16.32
N SER A 377 -13.76 30.79 16.13
CA SER A 377 -13.99 32.13 15.57
C SER A 377 -14.06 32.20 14.04
N GLU A 378 -13.67 31.16 13.30
CA GLU A 378 -13.63 31.20 11.83
C GLU A 378 -14.63 30.28 11.12
N SER A 379 -15.46 29.55 11.86
CA SER A 379 -16.59 28.78 11.30
C SER A 379 -17.95 29.48 11.43
N SER A 380 -17.99 30.81 11.41
CA SER A 380 -19.22 31.63 11.42
C SER A 380 -19.58 32.16 10.03
#